data_AF-A0A8J3QQ96-F1
#
_entry.id   AF-A0A8J3QQ96-F1
#
_cell.length_a   1.000
_cell.length_b   1.000
_cell.length_c   1.000
_cell.angle_alpha   90.00
_cell.angle_beta   90.00
_cell.angle_gamma   90.00
#
_symmetry.space_group_name_H-M   'P 1'
#
loop_
_entity.id
_entity.type
_entity.pdbx_description
1 polymer ?
#
loop_
_entity_poly.entity_id
_entity_poly.type
_entity_poly.pdbx_seq_one_letter_code
_entity_poly.pdbx_strand_id
1 'polypeptide(L)'
;MLEDGLAGGSRPFASRLEVPLTADRIASPRLMYGALDLLSAGGRGQAYTAVYFEDAASDALGRVTFEGLDAVRASRGEYLPVDYADADYRSGDWVYVVGGSPWLRERHDYETRHYATPLVETHRHYVFVFHDEFIEAIAKGIWLDVADRADPCGPPIGHPLSSFPTDVPCDRFTSAGGLEWELRRSPRAEGDLIRDSRLCSQRVFQFNLVLDGESRESASIWIRTVDGVLVSRISRLFVGEFGRMEGFAQPEDFFPQWETHLDEVARRRRDLGK
;
A
#
# COMPACT_ATOMS: atom_id res chain seq x y z
N MET A 1 43.64 -28.01 -10.38
CA MET A 1 43.85 -26.55 -10.47
C MET A 1 42.76 -26.01 -11.39
N LEU A 2 41.59 -25.78 -10.83
CA LEU A 2 40.48 -25.06 -11.44
C LEU A 2 39.79 -24.39 -10.25
N GLU A 3 40.34 -23.22 -9.91
CA GLU A 3 39.67 -22.24 -9.06
C GLU A 3 38.61 -21.57 -9.97
N ASP A 4 37.39 -22.07 -9.92
CA ASP A 4 36.25 -21.28 -10.39
C ASP A 4 35.99 -20.21 -9.33
N GLY A 5 36.37 -18.99 -9.68
CA GLY A 5 36.20 -17.80 -8.88
C GLY A 5 34.74 -17.65 -8.47
N LEU A 6 34.50 -17.73 -7.16
CA LEU A 6 33.36 -17.12 -6.50
C LEU A 6 33.29 -15.67 -6.98
N ALA A 7 32.41 -15.40 -7.94
CA ALA A 7 32.00 -14.06 -8.26
C ALA A 7 31.45 -13.46 -6.97
N GLY A 8 32.25 -12.61 -6.32
CA GLY A 8 31.88 -11.83 -5.17
C GLY A 8 30.80 -10.84 -5.57
N GLY A 9 29.57 -11.32 -5.69
CA GLY A 9 28.40 -10.46 -5.69
C GLY A 9 28.35 -9.78 -4.33
N SER A 10 28.53 -8.47 -4.31
CA SER A 10 28.22 -7.67 -3.13
C SER A 10 26.81 -8.06 -2.68
N ARG A 11 26.66 -8.55 -1.45
CA ARG A 11 25.34 -8.88 -0.93
C ARG A 11 24.47 -7.61 -0.94
N PRO A 12 23.16 -7.76 -1.13
CA PRO A 12 22.26 -6.62 -1.12
C PRO A 12 22.30 -5.92 0.25
N PHE A 13 22.19 -4.60 0.22
CA PHE A 13 22.23 -3.75 1.41
C PHE A 13 20.83 -3.48 1.93
N ALA A 14 20.65 -3.47 3.25
CA ALA A 14 19.39 -3.14 3.90
C ALA A 14 19.45 -1.78 4.61
N SER A 15 18.52 -0.89 4.26
CA SER A 15 18.31 0.39 4.95
C SER A 15 17.19 0.25 5.97
N ARG A 16 17.39 0.81 7.17
CA ARG A 16 16.32 0.94 8.17
C ARG A 16 15.15 1.74 7.62
N LEU A 17 13.93 1.31 7.93
CA LEU A 17 12.71 2.06 7.71
C LEU A 17 12.12 2.49 9.06
N GLU A 18 11.87 3.79 9.24
CA GLU A 18 11.16 4.28 10.42
C GLU A 18 9.68 3.91 10.37
N VAL A 19 9.19 3.25 11.43
CA VAL A 19 7.82 2.77 11.55
C VAL A 19 7.23 3.16 12.92
N PRO A 20 5.90 3.32 13.05
CA PRO A 20 5.28 3.85 14.27
C PRO A 20 5.17 2.85 15.43
N LEU A 21 5.37 1.55 15.18
CA LEU A 21 5.29 0.49 16.18
C LEU A 21 6.65 -0.19 16.35
N THR A 22 6.92 -0.72 17.54
CA THR A 22 8.19 -1.39 17.85
C THR A 22 7.92 -2.84 18.18
N ALA A 23 8.44 -3.78 17.40
CA ALA A 23 8.28 -5.20 17.72
C ALA A 23 9.04 -5.59 18.99
N ASP A 24 8.43 -6.42 19.82
CA ASP A 24 9.14 -7.14 20.87
C ASP A 24 10.23 -8.01 20.24
N ARG A 25 11.45 -7.89 20.77
CA ARG A 25 12.64 -8.52 20.21
C ARG A 25 12.75 -10.01 20.49
N ILE A 26 11.88 -10.56 21.33
CA ILE A 26 11.90 -11.96 21.78
C ILE A 26 10.61 -12.66 21.34
N ALA A 27 9.51 -11.93 21.17
CA ALA A 27 8.26 -12.51 20.72
C ALA A 27 8.33 -12.95 19.25
N SER A 28 7.91 -14.18 18.98
CA SER A 28 7.77 -14.71 17.63
C SER A 28 6.65 -14.00 16.86
N PRO A 29 6.85 -13.64 15.59
CA PRO A 29 5.81 -13.09 14.75
C PRO A 29 4.85 -14.18 14.30
N ARG A 30 3.69 -13.78 13.76
CA ARG A 30 2.78 -14.67 13.05
C ARG A 30 2.49 -14.12 11.67
N LEU A 31 2.89 -14.86 10.63
CA LEU A 31 2.48 -14.58 9.27
C LEU A 31 1.14 -15.27 8.99
N MET A 32 0.13 -14.49 8.67
CA MET A 32 -1.17 -14.99 8.21
C MET A 32 -1.29 -14.74 6.71
N TYR A 33 -1.66 -15.76 5.96
CA TYR A 33 -2.01 -15.62 4.54
C TYR A 33 -3.49 -15.28 4.42
N GLY A 34 -3.79 -14.25 3.64
CA GLY A 34 -5.17 -13.90 3.32
C GLY A 34 -5.83 -14.90 2.38
N ALA A 35 -7.16 -14.85 2.31
CA ALA A 35 -7.90 -15.67 1.36
C ALA A 35 -7.76 -15.12 -0.06
N LEU A 36 -7.60 -16.00 -1.06
CA LEU A 36 -7.79 -15.65 -2.46
C LEU A 36 -9.26 -15.33 -2.67
N ASP A 37 -9.53 -14.09 -3.05
CA ASP A 37 -10.88 -13.56 -3.20
C ASP A 37 -11.53 -14.10 -4.48
N LEU A 38 -11.96 -15.38 -4.44
CA LEU A 38 -12.53 -16.05 -5.60
C LEU A 38 -13.95 -15.55 -5.93
N LEU A 39 -14.61 -14.84 -5.01
CA LEU A 39 -15.95 -14.29 -5.18
C LEU A 39 -16.11 -12.98 -4.40
N SER A 40 -15.99 -11.84 -5.08
CA SER A 40 -16.41 -10.54 -4.54
C SER A 40 -17.94 -10.49 -4.43
N ALA A 41 -18.51 -11.08 -3.38
CA ALA A 41 -19.86 -10.79 -2.90
C ALA A 41 -20.11 -11.45 -1.54
N GLY A 42 -20.07 -10.65 -0.46
CA GLY A 42 -20.78 -10.97 0.77
C GLY A 42 -19.93 -11.47 1.95
N GLY A 43 -19.41 -10.53 2.73
CA GLY A 43 -19.58 -10.54 4.20
C GLY A 43 -19.02 -11.70 5.01
N ARG A 44 -18.00 -12.43 4.56
CA ARG A 44 -17.18 -13.29 5.43
C ARG A 44 -15.77 -12.75 5.48
N GLY A 45 -15.27 -12.54 6.71
CA GLY A 45 -14.01 -11.88 7.02
C GLY A 45 -12.89 -12.27 6.06
N GLN A 46 -12.56 -11.34 5.18
CA GLN A 46 -11.37 -11.44 4.35
C GLN A 46 -10.18 -11.26 5.28
N ALA A 47 -9.59 -12.36 5.73
CA ALA A 47 -8.29 -12.28 6.37
C ALA A 47 -7.33 -11.62 5.38
N TYR A 48 -6.70 -10.53 5.78
CA TYR A 48 -5.62 -9.91 5.03
C TYR A 48 -4.37 -10.77 5.18
N THR A 49 -3.53 -10.80 4.14
CA THR A 49 -2.15 -11.24 4.37
C THR A 49 -1.49 -10.22 5.29
N ALA A 50 -1.05 -10.66 6.45
CA ALA A 50 -0.60 -9.78 7.52
C ALA A 50 0.47 -10.43 8.38
N VAL A 51 1.36 -9.60 8.92
CA VAL A 51 2.33 -10.00 9.96
C VAL A 51 1.83 -9.46 11.29
N TYR A 52 1.61 -10.35 12.25
CA TYR A 52 1.25 -9.98 13.61
C TYR A 52 2.47 -10.11 14.53
N PHE A 53 2.59 -9.20 15.48
CA PHE A 53 3.69 -9.16 16.44
C PHE A 53 3.22 -8.53 17.76
N GLU A 54 3.93 -8.78 18.85
CA GLU A 54 3.69 -8.09 20.12
C GLU A 54 4.43 -6.74 20.10
N ASP A 55 3.72 -5.64 20.36
CA ASP A 55 4.33 -4.30 20.44
C ASP A 55 5.04 -4.09 21.78
N ALA A 56 6.35 -3.82 21.72
CA ALA A 56 7.22 -3.69 22.88
C ALA A 56 6.84 -2.53 23.81
N ALA A 57 6.15 -1.50 23.29
CA ALA A 57 5.79 -0.31 24.07
C ALA A 57 4.46 -0.45 24.80
N SER A 58 3.52 -1.23 24.27
CA SER A 58 2.12 -1.25 24.74
C SER A 58 1.55 -2.63 25.05
N ASP A 59 2.30 -3.72 24.81
CA ASP A 59 1.79 -5.11 24.90
C ASP A 59 0.53 -5.32 24.04
N ALA A 60 0.37 -4.48 23.01
CA ALA A 60 -0.72 -4.57 22.07
C ALA A 60 -0.34 -5.50 20.91
N LEU A 61 -1.34 -6.06 20.25
CA LEU A 61 -1.13 -6.87 19.06
C LEU A 61 -0.87 -5.94 17.86
N GLY A 62 0.40 -5.73 17.54
CA GLY A 62 0.82 -5.02 16.35
C GLY A 62 0.52 -5.83 15.09
N ARG A 63 0.19 -5.13 14.00
CA ARG A 63 -0.08 -5.73 12.69
C ARG A 63 0.59 -4.93 11.59
N VAL A 64 1.16 -5.65 10.61
CA VAL A 64 1.60 -5.12 9.32
C VAL A 64 0.70 -5.66 8.22
N THR A 65 0.10 -4.78 7.43
CA THR A 65 -0.60 -5.08 6.18
C THR A 65 0.17 -4.54 4.98
N PHE A 66 -0.18 -4.98 3.77
CA PHE A 66 0.59 -4.71 2.56
C PHE A 66 -0.25 -4.01 1.49
N GLU A 67 0.30 -2.96 0.87
CA GLU A 67 -0.21 -2.39 -0.37
C GLU A 67 0.37 -3.17 -1.55
N GLY A 68 -0.47 -3.81 -2.35
CA GLY A 68 -0.03 -4.53 -3.55
C GLY A 68 1.02 -5.60 -3.24
N LEU A 69 0.68 -6.53 -2.34
CA LEU A 69 1.55 -7.65 -2.02
C LEU A 69 1.74 -8.54 -3.26
N ASP A 70 3.00 -8.80 -3.61
CA ASP A 70 3.39 -9.73 -4.66
C ASP A 70 3.79 -11.08 -4.05
N ALA A 71 4.70 -11.06 -3.07
CA ALA A 71 5.23 -12.27 -2.46
C ALA A 71 5.57 -12.04 -0.98
N VAL A 72 5.43 -13.08 -0.17
CA VAL A 72 5.83 -13.08 1.24
C VAL A 72 6.38 -14.44 1.63
N ARG A 73 7.46 -14.46 2.41
CA ARG A 73 8.03 -15.68 2.98
C ARG A 73 8.51 -15.44 4.41
N ALA A 74 8.35 -16.46 5.25
CA ALA A 74 8.88 -16.49 6.60
C ALA A 74 10.03 -17.48 6.67
N SER A 75 11.08 -17.13 7.41
CA SER A 75 12.23 -18.00 7.63
C SER A 75 12.66 -17.93 9.10
N ARG A 76 13.28 -19.02 9.54
CA ARG A 76 13.98 -19.09 10.82
C ARG A 76 15.47 -19.26 10.54
N GLY A 77 16.31 -18.46 11.17
CA GLY A 77 17.75 -18.53 10.99
C GLY A 77 18.49 -17.44 11.73
N GLU A 78 19.71 -17.76 12.16
CA GLU A 78 20.61 -16.85 12.86
C GLU A 78 21.17 -15.73 11.95
N TYR A 79 21.09 -15.93 10.64
CA TYR A 79 21.63 -15.01 9.63
C TYR A 79 20.55 -14.57 8.65
N LEU A 80 20.44 -13.26 8.53
CA LEU A 80 19.57 -12.63 7.54
C LEU A 80 20.20 -12.71 6.13
N PRO A 81 19.37 -12.73 5.07
CA PRO A 81 19.84 -12.95 3.70
C PRO A 81 20.47 -11.70 3.04
N VAL A 82 20.73 -10.64 3.81
CA VAL A 82 21.21 -9.34 3.33
C VAL A 82 22.31 -8.82 4.25
N ASP A 83 23.20 -7.98 3.71
CA ASP A 83 24.25 -7.35 4.52
C ASP A 83 23.73 -6.07 5.18
N TYR A 84 24.03 -5.94 6.46
CA TYR A 84 23.68 -4.78 7.28
C TYR A 84 24.94 -4.02 7.62
N ALA A 85 25.35 -3.07 6.78
CA ALA A 85 26.48 -2.21 7.11
C ALA A 85 26.19 -1.35 8.37
N ASP A 86 24.91 -1.03 8.62
CA ASP A 86 24.49 -0.05 9.64
C ASP A 86 23.38 -0.53 10.59
N ALA A 87 22.90 -1.78 10.53
CA ALA A 87 21.85 -2.23 11.46
C ALA A 87 22.43 -2.57 12.82
N ASP A 88 22.41 -1.58 13.71
CA ASP A 88 22.55 -1.87 15.13
C ASP A 88 21.28 -2.57 15.62
N TYR A 89 21.26 -3.90 15.56
CA TYR A 89 20.19 -4.76 16.11
C TYR A 89 19.85 -4.41 17.57
N ARG A 90 20.72 -3.67 18.27
CA ARG A 90 20.54 -3.25 19.65
C ARG A 90 19.61 -2.04 19.81
N SER A 91 19.23 -1.34 18.74
CA SER A 91 18.45 -0.08 18.78
C SER A 91 16.93 -0.25 18.76
N GLY A 92 16.40 -1.43 18.44
CA GLY A 92 14.94 -1.68 18.33
C GLY A 92 14.43 -1.60 16.90
N ASP A 93 15.35 -1.54 15.95
CA ASP A 93 15.05 -1.55 14.53
C ASP A 93 14.68 -2.97 14.10
N TRP A 94 13.54 -3.07 13.42
CA TRP A 94 12.98 -4.36 13.04
C TRP A 94 12.38 -4.36 11.63
N VAL A 95 12.37 -3.21 10.93
CA VAL A 95 11.86 -3.08 9.56
C VAL A 95 12.93 -2.47 8.67
N TYR A 96 13.20 -3.14 7.56
CA TYR A 96 14.23 -2.74 6.61
C TYR A 96 13.71 -2.81 5.17
N VAL A 97 14.31 -2.00 4.30
CA VAL A 97 14.14 -2.05 2.85
C VAL A 97 15.46 -2.47 2.20
N VAL A 98 15.41 -3.49 1.35
CA VAL A 98 16.58 -4.06 0.70
C VAL A 98 16.83 -3.38 -0.65
N GLY A 99 17.94 -2.63 -0.72
CA GLY A 99 18.46 -2.05 -1.94
C GLY A 99 19.09 -3.11 -2.84
N GLY A 100 18.84 -3.03 -4.15
CA GLY A 100 19.41 -3.96 -5.13
C GLY A 100 18.95 -5.41 -4.96
N SER A 101 17.77 -5.64 -4.37
CA SER A 101 17.23 -6.97 -4.05
C SER A 101 17.24 -7.92 -5.27
N PRO A 102 18.02 -9.02 -5.23
CA PRO A 102 18.00 -10.05 -6.27
C PRO A 102 16.63 -10.72 -6.37
N TRP A 103 15.95 -10.92 -5.24
CA TRP A 103 14.63 -11.54 -5.20
C TRP A 103 13.55 -10.68 -5.87
N LEU A 104 13.60 -9.35 -5.66
CA LEU A 104 12.71 -8.42 -6.36
C LEU A 104 12.97 -8.42 -7.87
N ARG A 105 14.25 -8.47 -8.28
CA ARG A 105 14.61 -8.54 -9.70
C ARG A 105 14.14 -9.83 -10.34
N GLU A 106 14.32 -10.97 -9.69
CA GLU A 106 13.82 -12.26 -10.15
C GLU A 106 12.30 -12.24 -10.34
N ARG A 107 11.55 -11.73 -9.35
CA ARG A 107 10.09 -11.56 -9.45
C ARG A 107 9.71 -10.62 -10.59
N HIS A 108 10.41 -9.49 -10.74
CA HIS A 108 10.18 -8.55 -11.84
C HIS A 108 10.39 -9.19 -13.22
N ASP A 109 11.45 -9.97 -13.41
CA ASP A 109 11.74 -10.63 -14.68
C ASP A 109 10.64 -11.66 -15.03
N TYR A 110 10.15 -12.38 -14.02
CA TYR A 110 9.03 -13.30 -14.17
C TYR A 110 7.73 -12.55 -14.53
N GLU A 111 7.33 -11.57 -13.72
CA GLU A 111 6.08 -10.82 -13.91
C GLU A 111 6.06 -10.02 -15.22
N THR A 112 7.20 -9.45 -15.63
CA THR A 112 7.31 -8.73 -16.91
C THR A 112 7.15 -9.70 -18.08
N ARG A 113 7.78 -10.88 -18.02
CA ARG A 113 7.72 -11.89 -19.08
C ARG A 113 6.32 -12.48 -19.27
N HIS A 114 5.57 -12.66 -18.18
CA HIS A 114 4.31 -13.38 -18.21
C HIS A 114 3.07 -12.47 -18.16
N TYR A 115 3.17 -11.32 -17.49
CA TYR A 115 2.03 -10.45 -17.17
C TYR A 115 2.29 -8.96 -17.45
N ALA A 116 3.42 -8.61 -18.08
CA ALA A 116 3.82 -7.23 -18.38
C ALA A 116 3.72 -6.29 -17.16
N THR A 117 4.01 -6.81 -15.95
CA THR A 117 3.88 -6.08 -14.69
C THR A 117 5.25 -5.69 -14.14
N PRO A 118 5.65 -4.40 -14.25
CA PRO A 118 6.98 -3.94 -13.84
C PRO A 118 7.05 -3.72 -12.32
N LEU A 119 7.63 -4.69 -11.60
CA LEU A 119 7.75 -4.63 -10.13
C LEU A 119 8.85 -3.72 -9.58
N VAL A 120 10.03 -3.59 -10.22
CA VAL A 120 11.19 -2.87 -9.65
C VAL A 120 10.89 -1.39 -9.40
N GLU A 121 10.06 -0.80 -10.26
CA GLU A 121 9.66 0.61 -10.20
C GLU A 121 8.59 0.86 -9.14
N THR A 122 7.79 -0.17 -8.83
CA THR A 122 6.54 -0.02 -8.06
C THR A 122 6.57 -0.70 -6.69
N HIS A 123 7.43 -1.69 -6.50
CA HIS A 123 7.53 -2.50 -5.29
C HIS A 123 8.89 -2.32 -4.61
N ARG A 124 8.93 -2.73 -3.34
CA ARG A 124 10.13 -2.76 -2.50
C ARG A 124 10.21 -4.13 -1.83
N HIS A 125 11.44 -4.55 -1.56
CA HIS A 125 11.70 -5.75 -0.76
C HIS A 125 11.86 -5.31 0.70
N TYR A 126 10.90 -5.69 1.54
CA TYR A 126 10.87 -5.45 2.96
C TYR A 126 11.40 -6.67 3.72
N VAL A 127 12.12 -6.42 4.82
CA VAL A 127 12.53 -7.44 5.79
C VAL A 127 12.05 -7.00 7.17
N PHE A 128 11.28 -7.86 7.82
CA PHE A 128 10.83 -7.73 9.20
C PHE A 128 11.59 -8.73 10.06
N VAL A 129 12.14 -8.26 11.16
CA VAL A 129 13.15 -9.00 11.92
C VAL A 129 12.69 -9.20 13.36
N PHE A 130 12.67 -10.46 13.82
CA PHE A 130 12.16 -10.88 15.12
C PHE A 130 13.07 -11.95 15.72
N HIS A 131 14.00 -11.57 16.59
CA HIS A 131 14.97 -12.51 17.18
C HIS A 131 15.66 -13.43 16.14
N ASP A 132 15.34 -14.74 16.14
CA ASP A 132 15.82 -15.81 15.26
C ASP A 132 14.88 -16.07 14.07
N GLU A 133 13.86 -15.24 13.88
CA GLU A 133 12.87 -15.31 12.83
C GLU A 133 12.86 -14.01 12.02
N PHE A 134 12.58 -14.14 10.73
CA PHE A 134 12.39 -12.98 9.87
C PHE A 134 11.36 -13.28 8.79
N ILE A 135 10.70 -12.21 8.35
CA ILE A 135 9.71 -12.25 7.28
C ILE A 135 10.17 -11.31 6.19
N GLU A 136 10.20 -11.79 4.96
CA GLU A 136 10.50 -10.99 3.78
C GLU A 136 9.23 -10.80 2.96
N ALA A 137 9.01 -9.60 2.45
CA ALA A 137 7.86 -9.29 1.60
C ALA A 137 8.25 -8.41 0.41
N ILE A 138 7.66 -8.68 -0.74
CA ILE A 138 7.67 -7.78 -1.90
C ILE A 138 6.30 -7.13 -1.99
N ALA A 139 6.24 -5.81 -1.77
CA ALA A 139 5.00 -5.03 -1.76
C ALA A 139 5.27 -3.60 -2.25
N LYS A 140 4.22 -2.87 -2.66
CA LYS A 140 4.31 -1.43 -2.99
C LYS A 140 4.47 -0.55 -1.75
N GLY A 141 3.94 -1.03 -0.64
CA GLY A 141 3.93 -0.33 0.63
C GLY A 141 3.54 -1.26 1.77
N ILE A 142 3.76 -0.77 2.99
CA ILE A 142 3.37 -1.43 4.23
C ILE A 142 2.57 -0.46 5.08
N TRP A 143 1.60 -0.97 5.82
CA TRP A 143 0.85 -0.21 6.80
C TRP A 143 0.91 -0.89 8.15
N LEU A 144 1.05 -0.11 9.22
CA LEU A 144 1.15 -0.63 10.57
C LEU A 144 -0.01 -0.10 11.41
N ASP A 145 -0.68 -1.00 12.11
CA ASP A 145 -1.76 -0.68 13.03
C ASP A 145 -1.76 -1.62 14.24
N VAL A 146 -2.63 -1.32 15.21
CA VAL A 146 -2.89 -2.19 16.35
C VAL A 146 -4.17 -2.98 16.06
N ALA A 147 -4.05 -4.29 15.95
CA ALA A 147 -5.17 -5.18 15.71
C ALA A 147 -6.00 -5.40 16.99
N ASP A 148 -7.31 -5.52 16.82
CA ASP A 148 -8.21 -5.95 17.90
C ASP A 148 -7.91 -7.42 18.24
N ARG A 149 -7.55 -7.73 19.49
CA ARG A 149 -7.30 -9.11 19.92
C ARG A 149 -8.56 -9.99 19.83
N ALA A 150 -9.76 -9.40 19.88
CA ALA A 150 -11.02 -10.13 19.74
C ALA A 150 -11.34 -10.49 18.29
N ASP A 151 -10.89 -9.67 17.33
CA ASP A 151 -11.00 -9.92 15.88
C ASP A 151 -9.72 -9.49 15.15
N PRO A 152 -8.61 -10.23 15.31
CA PRO A 152 -7.31 -9.82 14.79
C PRO A 152 -7.28 -9.80 13.27
N CYS A 153 -8.15 -10.58 12.63
CA CYS A 153 -8.27 -10.68 11.18
C CYS A 153 -9.20 -9.64 10.56
N GLY A 154 -9.93 -8.88 11.38
CA GLY A 154 -10.82 -7.82 10.94
C GLY A 154 -10.05 -6.68 10.23
N PRO A 155 -10.70 -5.94 9.31
CA PRO A 155 -10.06 -4.82 8.63
C PRO A 155 -9.54 -3.76 9.61
N PRO A 156 -8.38 -3.14 9.35
CA PRO A 156 -7.89 -2.04 10.18
C PRO A 156 -8.88 -0.88 10.18
N ILE A 157 -9.21 -0.38 11.37
CA ILE A 157 -9.95 0.88 11.49
C ILE A 157 -9.09 1.99 10.89
N GLY A 158 -9.62 2.62 9.84
CA GLY A 158 -8.91 3.71 9.16
C GLY A 158 -7.74 3.25 8.29
N HIS A 159 -7.73 2.01 7.78
CA HIS A 159 -6.72 1.58 6.80
C HIS A 159 -6.68 2.57 5.62
N PRO A 160 -5.49 3.03 5.20
CA PRO A 160 -5.40 4.12 4.22
C PRO A 160 -5.94 3.76 2.83
N LEU A 161 -6.05 2.47 2.52
CA LEU A 161 -6.60 1.97 1.25
C LEU A 161 -8.12 1.72 1.28
N SER A 162 -8.76 1.75 2.46
CA SER A 162 -10.22 1.57 2.60
C SER A 162 -10.97 2.80 2.12
N SER A 163 -12.10 2.64 1.43
CA SER A 163 -12.98 3.76 1.00
C SER A 163 -13.31 4.70 2.16
N PHE A 164 -13.52 5.99 1.85
CA PHE A 164 -13.93 6.93 2.88
C PHE A 164 -15.27 6.54 3.50
N PRO A 165 -15.43 6.70 4.83
CA PRO A 165 -16.71 6.57 5.48
C PRO A 165 -17.79 7.44 4.84
N THR A 166 -19.03 6.96 4.81
CA THR A 166 -20.15 7.65 4.14
C THR A 166 -20.55 8.95 4.82
N ASP A 167 -20.21 9.11 6.09
CA ASP A 167 -20.46 10.28 6.94
C ASP A 167 -19.40 11.39 6.79
N VAL A 168 -18.30 11.16 6.06
CA VAL A 168 -17.34 12.23 5.75
C VAL A 168 -18.04 13.32 4.94
N PRO A 169 -17.97 14.61 5.35
CA PRO A 169 -18.57 15.72 4.61
C PRO A 169 -18.13 15.74 3.13
N CYS A 170 -19.06 16.13 2.26
CA CYS A 170 -18.80 16.22 0.83
C CYS A 170 -19.33 17.52 0.23
N ASP A 171 -18.58 18.05 -0.73
CA ASP A 171 -19.03 19.12 -1.60
C ASP A 171 -19.74 18.53 -2.81
N ARG A 172 -20.85 19.14 -3.22
CA ARG A 172 -21.68 18.68 -4.34
C ARG A 172 -21.57 19.59 -5.54
N PHE A 173 -21.49 18.98 -6.72
CA PHE A 173 -21.27 19.68 -7.97
C PHE A 173 -22.15 19.08 -9.07
N THR A 174 -22.37 19.86 -10.12
CA THR A 174 -23.04 19.41 -11.34
C THR A 174 -22.15 19.69 -12.53
N SER A 175 -21.88 18.67 -13.34
CA SER A 175 -21.08 18.79 -14.56
C SER A 175 -21.83 19.53 -15.66
N ALA A 176 -21.12 20.02 -16.68
CA ALA A 176 -21.74 20.61 -17.86
C ALA A 176 -22.68 19.62 -18.60
N GLY A 177 -22.39 18.32 -18.51
CA GLY A 177 -23.22 17.23 -19.01
C GLY A 177 -24.42 16.87 -18.11
N GLY A 178 -24.66 17.61 -17.03
CA GLY A 178 -25.78 17.41 -16.11
C GLY A 178 -25.59 16.27 -15.10
N LEU A 179 -24.36 15.75 -14.94
CA LEU A 179 -24.10 14.72 -13.94
C LEU A 179 -23.82 15.34 -12.58
N GLU A 180 -24.51 14.85 -11.55
CA GLU A 180 -24.19 15.17 -10.17
C GLU A 180 -22.99 14.35 -9.69
N TRP A 181 -22.11 14.99 -8.94
CA TRP A 181 -20.95 14.34 -8.33
C TRP A 181 -20.61 14.98 -6.98
N GLU A 182 -19.94 14.21 -6.14
CA GLU A 182 -19.51 14.61 -4.80
C GLU A 182 -17.99 14.55 -4.69
N LEU A 183 -17.39 15.53 -4.01
CA LEU A 183 -15.99 15.52 -3.62
C LEU A 183 -15.89 15.33 -2.11
N ARG A 184 -15.11 14.34 -1.69
CA ARG A 184 -14.77 14.11 -0.28
C ARG A 184 -13.29 14.33 -0.07
N ARG A 185 -12.94 14.91 1.07
CA ARG A 185 -11.56 15.09 1.52
C ARG A 185 -11.28 14.19 2.72
N SER A 186 -10.06 13.69 2.81
CA SER A 186 -9.58 12.98 3.99
C SER A 186 -9.73 13.87 5.23
N PRO A 187 -10.30 13.37 6.34
CA PRO A 187 -10.40 14.12 7.59
C PRO A 187 -9.05 14.27 8.31
N ARG A 188 -8.01 13.55 7.84
CA ARG A 188 -6.68 13.57 8.44
C ARG A 188 -5.93 14.83 8.03
N ALA A 189 -5.07 15.34 8.92
CA ALA A 189 -4.21 16.47 8.61
C ALA A 189 -3.24 16.13 7.47
N GLU A 190 -2.97 17.11 6.61
CA GLU A 190 -2.08 16.96 5.46
C GLU A 190 -0.67 16.48 5.87
N GLY A 191 -0.12 17.05 6.94
CA GLY A 191 1.20 16.65 7.45
C GLY A 191 1.27 15.17 7.86
N ASP A 192 0.19 14.63 8.45
CA ASP A 192 0.11 13.22 8.80
C ASP A 192 0.02 12.34 7.55
N LEU A 193 -0.78 12.74 6.56
CA LEU A 193 -0.88 12.03 5.29
C LEU A 193 0.48 12.00 4.57
N ILE A 194 1.21 13.13 4.53
CA ILE A 194 2.54 13.18 3.90
C ILE A 194 3.53 12.29 4.65
N ARG A 195 3.57 12.34 5.99
CA ARG A 195 4.43 11.47 6.80
C ARG A 195 4.16 10.00 6.50
N ASP A 196 2.90 9.60 6.56
CA ASP A 196 2.48 8.20 6.42
C ASP A 196 2.59 7.71 4.97
N SER A 197 2.57 8.63 3.99
CA SER A 197 2.79 8.32 2.57
C SER A 197 4.14 7.69 2.27
N ARG A 198 5.11 7.74 3.21
CA ARG A 198 6.41 7.05 3.12
C ARG A 198 6.29 5.53 3.26
N LEU A 199 5.25 5.06 3.94
CA LEU A 199 5.03 3.64 4.20
C LEU A 199 4.01 3.04 3.22
N CYS A 200 2.87 3.71 3.03
CA CYS A 200 1.76 3.23 2.20
C CYS A 200 1.06 4.40 1.49
N SER A 201 0.46 4.16 0.32
CA SER A 201 -0.38 5.17 -0.32
C SER A 201 -1.49 5.67 0.60
N GLN A 202 -1.68 7.00 0.61
CA GLN A 202 -2.71 7.65 1.41
C GLN A 202 -3.77 8.26 0.49
N ARG A 203 -5.05 7.97 0.72
CA ARG A 203 -6.14 8.66 0.00
C ARG A 203 -6.30 10.08 0.56
N VAL A 204 -6.28 11.06 -0.33
CA VAL A 204 -6.45 12.47 0.03
C VAL A 204 -7.84 12.97 -0.38
N PHE A 205 -8.27 12.64 -1.59
CA PHE A 205 -9.59 13.03 -2.11
C PHE A 205 -10.28 11.84 -2.76
N GLN A 206 -11.60 11.85 -2.71
CA GLN A 206 -12.45 10.84 -3.34
C GLN A 206 -13.54 11.54 -4.15
N PHE A 207 -13.64 11.19 -5.43
CA PHE A 207 -14.66 11.66 -6.36
C PHE A 207 -15.74 10.59 -6.47
N ASN A 208 -16.95 10.93 -6.07
CA ASN A 208 -18.11 10.07 -6.23
C ASN A 208 -19.00 10.56 -7.36
N LEU A 209 -19.48 9.63 -8.18
CA LEU A 209 -20.58 9.91 -9.10
C LEU A 209 -21.91 9.63 -8.40
N VAL A 210 -22.87 10.53 -8.57
CA VAL A 210 -24.25 10.32 -8.13
C VAL A 210 -25.07 9.91 -9.35
N LEU A 211 -25.39 8.61 -9.44
CA LEU A 211 -26.16 8.04 -10.53
C LEU A 211 -27.39 7.35 -9.97
N ASP A 212 -28.55 7.64 -10.53
CA ASP A 212 -29.82 6.99 -10.17
C ASP A 212 -30.10 7.08 -8.64
N GLY A 213 -29.67 8.17 -7.99
CA GLY A 213 -29.82 8.43 -6.55
C GLY A 213 -28.73 7.82 -5.65
N GLU A 214 -27.77 7.07 -6.22
CA GLU A 214 -26.69 6.43 -5.46
C GLU A 214 -25.35 7.12 -5.68
N SER A 215 -24.65 7.45 -4.59
CA SER A 215 -23.28 7.96 -4.60
C SER A 215 -22.29 6.79 -4.56
N ARG A 216 -21.42 6.67 -5.57
CA ARG A 216 -20.40 5.62 -5.66
C ARG A 216 -19.04 6.21 -5.99
N GLU A 217 -17.99 5.73 -5.33
CA GLU A 217 -16.60 6.09 -5.64
C GLU A 217 -16.32 5.79 -7.11
N SER A 218 -15.89 6.80 -7.85
CA SER A 218 -15.52 6.68 -9.25
C SER A 218 -14.03 6.92 -9.47
N ALA A 219 -13.42 7.85 -8.73
CA ALA A 219 -12.00 8.11 -8.78
C ALA A 219 -11.48 8.59 -7.42
N SER A 220 -10.18 8.46 -7.19
CA SER A 220 -9.53 8.92 -5.96
C SER A 220 -8.16 9.51 -6.25
N ILE A 221 -7.80 10.56 -5.51
CA ILE A 221 -6.44 11.11 -5.49
C ILE A 221 -5.69 10.48 -4.32
N TRP A 222 -4.54 9.92 -4.63
CA TRP A 222 -3.66 9.24 -3.70
C TRP A 222 -2.30 9.92 -3.68
N ILE A 223 -1.66 9.93 -2.52
CA ILE A 223 -0.26 10.34 -2.39
C ILE A 223 0.63 9.18 -1.96
N ARG A 224 1.88 9.18 -2.42
CA ARG A 224 2.93 8.25 -1.99
C ARG A 224 4.28 8.98 -2.04
N THR A 225 5.07 8.88 -0.98
CA THR A 225 6.47 9.31 -0.98
C THR A 225 7.37 8.13 -1.29
N VAL A 226 7.99 8.12 -2.47
CA VAL A 226 8.92 7.06 -2.90
C VAL A 226 10.28 7.69 -3.12
N ASP A 227 11.32 7.12 -2.50
CA ASP A 227 12.70 7.59 -2.59
C ASP A 227 12.86 9.10 -2.29
N GLY A 228 12.07 9.59 -1.32
CA GLY A 228 12.05 11.00 -0.90
C GLY A 228 11.18 11.93 -1.73
N VAL A 229 10.62 11.46 -2.86
CA VAL A 229 9.75 12.25 -3.73
C VAL A 229 8.29 11.97 -3.42
N LEU A 230 7.57 13.00 -2.99
CA LEU A 230 6.12 12.95 -2.85
C LEU A 230 5.47 13.02 -4.23
N VAL A 231 4.63 12.03 -4.55
CA VAL A 231 3.89 11.96 -5.81
C VAL A 231 2.40 11.86 -5.51
N SER A 232 1.62 12.66 -6.22
CA SER A 232 0.17 12.56 -6.27
C SER A 232 -0.27 11.87 -7.55
N ARG A 233 -1.25 10.98 -7.44
CA ARG A 233 -1.85 10.26 -8.58
C ARG A 233 -3.37 10.25 -8.47
N ILE A 234 -4.05 10.39 -9.58
CA ILE A 234 -5.49 10.13 -9.68
C ILE A 234 -5.70 8.78 -10.37
N SER A 235 -6.55 7.93 -9.77
CA SER A 235 -6.85 6.61 -10.28
C SER A 235 -8.33 6.28 -10.24
N ARG A 236 -8.77 5.43 -11.18
CA ARG A 236 -10.12 4.85 -11.24
C ARG A 236 -10.04 3.36 -10.98
N LEU A 237 -11.11 2.81 -10.43
CA LEU A 237 -11.30 1.36 -10.37
C LEU A 237 -11.28 0.79 -11.80
N PHE A 238 -10.54 -0.30 -12.02
CA PHE A 238 -10.35 -1.01 -13.30
C PHE A 238 -9.56 -0.30 -14.41
N VAL A 239 -9.39 1.02 -14.39
CA VAL A 239 -8.56 1.74 -15.38
C VAL A 239 -7.14 1.96 -14.87
N GLY A 240 -6.96 2.05 -13.55
CA GLY A 240 -5.68 2.39 -12.94
C GLY A 240 -5.42 3.89 -12.91
N GLU A 241 -4.14 4.27 -12.91
CA GLU A 241 -3.67 5.66 -12.87
C GLU A 241 -3.88 6.35 -14.22
N PHE A 242 -4.42 7.57 -14.21
CA PHE A 242 -4.66 8.36 -15.43
C PHE A 242 -4.27 9.84 -15.27
N GLY A 243 -3.58 10.16 -14.18
CA GLY A 243 -2.94 11.45 -13.95
C GLY A 243 -1.95 11.35 -12.80
N ARG A 244 -0.83 12.07 -12.92
CA ARG A 244 0.28 12.05 -11.96
C ARG A 244 0.98 13.41 -11.94
N MET A 245 1.41 13.82 -10.75
CA MET A 245 2.30 14.96 -10.56
C MET A 245 3.17 14.81 -9.32
N GLU A 246 4.27 15.55 -9.27
CA GLU A 246 5.08 15.68 -8.05
C GLU A 246 4.45 16.68 -7.09
N GLY A 247 4.61 16.43 -5.79
CA GLY A 247 4.03 17.23 -4.72
C GLY A 247 2.65 16.75 -4.29
N PHE A 248 2.04 17.52 -3.37
CA PHE A 248 0.70 17.29 -2.86
C PHE A 248 -0.31 18.00 -3.76
N ALA A 249 -1.14 17.22 -4.47
CA ALA A 249 -2.13 17.76 -5.39
C ALA A 249 -3.38 18.23 -4.67
N GLN A 250 -3.99 19.29 -5.20
CA GLN A 250 -5.37 19.65 -4.93
C GLN A 250 -6.31 19.02 -5.99
N PRO A 251 -7.63 18.97 -5.74
CA PRO A 251 -8.59 18.42 -6.69
C PRO A 251 -8.52 19.09 -8.06
N GLU A 252 -8.30 20.41 -8.08
CA GLU A 252 -8.27 21.25 -9.28
C GLU A 252 -7.17 20.83 -10.26
N ASP A 253 -6.06 20.30 -9.75
CA ASP A 253 -4.93 19.81 -10.56
C ASP A 253 -5.33 18.63 -11.47
N PHE A 254 -6.41 17.92 -11.10
CA PHE A 254 -6.93 16.77 -11.84
C PHE A 254 -8.33 16.97 -12.42
N PHE A 255 -8.91 18.17 -12.31
CA PHE A 255 -10.22 18.46 -12.89
C PHE A 255 -10.30 18.23 -14.39
N PRO A 256 -9.31 18.59 -15.23
CA PRO A 256 -9.39 18.31 -16.67
C PRO A 256 -9.59 16.82 -16.99
N GLN A 257 -8.89 15.95 -16.25
CA GLN A 257 -9.00 14.50 -16.40
C GLN A 257 -10.33 13.99 -15.84
N TRP A 258 -10.80 14.57 -14.74
CA TRP A 258 -12.10 14.24 -14.15
C TRP A 258 -13.27 14.64 -15.05
N GLU A 259 -13.26 15.86 -15.60
CA GLU A 259 -14.29 16.36 -16.53
C GLU A 259 -14.37 15.51 -17.79
N THR A 260 -13.22 15.10 -18.35
CA THR A 260 -13.19 14.17 -19.48
C THR A 260 -13.91 12.86 -19.15
N HIS A 261 -13.72 12.31 -17.94
CA HIS A 261 -14.44 11.13 -17.49
C HIS A 261 -15.94 11.38 -17.30
N LEU A 262 -16.33 12.53 -16.75
CA LEU A 262 -17.74 12.92 -16.62
C LEU A 262 -18.42 12.98 -17.98
N ASP A 263 -17.77 13.57 -18.99
CA ASP A 263 -18.30 13.66 -20.36
C ASP A 263 -18.43 12.28 -21.02
N GLU A 264 -17.47 11.39 -20.79
CA GLU A 264 -17.56 9.99 -21.24
C GLU A 264 -18.77 9.27 -20.63
N VAL A 265 -18.98 9.42 -19.33
CA VAL A 265 -20.13 8.83 -18.62
C VAL A 265 -21.44 9.43 -19.13
N ALA A 266 -21.52 10.75 -19.29
CA ALA A 266 -22.72 11.44 -19.76
C ALA A 266 -23.09 11.01 -21.18
N ARG A 267 -22.11 10.88 -22.08
CA ARG A 267 -22.31 10.35 -23.43
C ARG A 267 -22.83 8.92 -23.40
N ARG A 268 -22.18 8.02 -22.64
CA ARG A 268 -22.63 6.62 -22.52
C ARG A 268 -24.05 6.51 -21.99
N ARG A 269 -24.45 7.37 -21.03
CA ARG A 269 -25.83 7.39 -20.52
C ARG A 269 -26.84 7.81 -21.58
N ARG A 270 -26.54 8.87 -22.35
CA ARG A 270 -27.39 9.29 -23.48
C ARG A 270 -27.55 8.21 -24.52
N ASP A 271 -26.46 7.50 -24.86
CA ASP A 271 -26.50 6.38 -25.81
C ASP A 271 -27.37 5.22 -25.30
N LEU A 272 -27.49 5.07 -23.98
CA LEU A 272 -28.35 4.09 -23.31
C LEU A 272 -29.78 4.61 -23.04
N GLY A 273 -30.12 5.84 -23.48
CA GLY A 273 -31.42 6.46 -23.26
C GLY A 273 -31.69 6.90 -21.81
N LYS A 274 -30.62 7.12 -21.04
CA LYS A 274 -30.64 7.57 -19.64
C LYS A 274 -30.15 9.00 -19.47
#